data_AF-A0A2G5QY36-F1
#
_entry.id   AF-A0A2G5QY36-F1
#
_cell.length_a   1.000
_cell.length_b   1.000
_cell.length_c   1.000
_cell.angle_alpha   90.00
_cell.angle_beta   90.00
_cell.angle_gamma   90.00
#
_symmetry.space_group_name_H-M   'P 1'
#
loop_
_entity.id
_entity.type
_entity.pdbx_description
1 polymer ?
#
loop_
_entity_poly.entity_id
_entity_poly.type
_entity_poly.pdbx_seq_one_letter_code
_entity_poly.pdbx_strand_id
1 'polypeptide(L)'
;MTLDDIDNLLDLMAKEAADKGDDAFLPAAVSMSTDSYFRLPLGAARCTNIIHGIRYRGVQILVARAREDKLINRAEDDGRGEPYFELEPKAS
;
A
#
# COMPACT_ATOMS: atom_id res chain seq x y z
N MET A 1 -7.81 0.59 10.06
CA MET A 1 -6.55 -0.14 9.77
C MET A 1 -5.38 0.59 10.41
N THR A 2 -4.49 -0.13 11.08
CA THR A 2 -3.27 0.40 11.74
C THR A 2 -2.05 0.24 10.83
N LEU A 3 -0.90 0.80 11.24
CA LEU A 3 0.35 0.61 10.49
C LEU A 3 0.81 -0.86 10.51
N ASP A 4 0.70 -1.54 11.66
CA ASP A 4 1.04 -2.95 11.80
C ASP A 4 0.14 -3.84 10.93
N ASP A 5 -1.15 -3.50 10.82
CA ASP A 5 -2.07 -4.20 9.91
C ASP A 5 -1.60 -4.09 8.46
N ILE A 6 -1.21 -2.87 8.02
CA ILE A 6 -0.69 -2.64 6.67
C ILE A 6 0.56 -3.47 6.45
N ASP A 7 1.50 -3.44 7.40
CA ASP A 7 2.76 -4.17 7.32
C ASP A 7 2.58 -5.68 7.20
N ASN A 8 1.67 -6.24 7.99
CA ASN A 8 1.35 -7.66 7.96
C ASN A 8 0.69 -8.06 6.64
N LEU A 9 -0.23 -7.22 6.12
CA LEU A 9 -0.91 -7.49 4.85
C LEU A 9 0.06 -7.38 3.65
N LEU A 10 0.97 -6.40 3.67
CA LEU A 10 2.00 -6.24 2.64
C LEU A 10 2.90 -7.47 2.56
N ASP A 11 3.37 -7.96 3.70
CA ASP A 11 4.23 -9.15 3.76
C ASP A 11 3.47 -10.42 3.33
N LEU A 12 2.20 -10.55 3.72
CA LEU A 12 1.36 -11.67 3.32
C LEU A 12 1.18 -11.73 1.80
N MET A 13 0.91 -10.60 1.17
CA MET A 13 0.76 -10.51 -0.29
C MET A 13 2.08 -10.74 -1.03
N ALA A 14 3.19 -10.20 -0.52
CA ALA A 14 4.51 -10.46 -1.08
C ALA A 14 4.88 -11.95 -1.00
N LYS A 15 4.56 -12.59 0.13
CA LYS A 15 4.70 -14.04 0.30
C LYS A 15 3.80 -14.81 -0.65
N GLU A 16 2.53 -14.43 -0.80
CA GLU A 16 1.59 -15.08 -1.71
C GLU A 16 2.05 -14.98 -3.18
N ALA A 17 2.52 -13.80 -3.60
CA ALA A 17 3.08 -13.60 -4.93
C ALA A 17 4.31 -14.48 -5.17
N ALA A 18 5.21 -14.58 -4.19
CA ALA A 18 6.38 -15.46 -4.27
C ALA A 18 6.00 -16.94 -4.30
N ASP A 19 5.05 -17.38 -3.46
CA ASP A 19 4.58 -18.77 -3.39
C ASP A 19 3.86 -19.18 -4.70
N LYS A 20 3.20 -18.25 -5.38
CA LYS A 20 2.54 -18.48 -6.68
C LYS A 20 3.43 -18.21 -7.90
N GLY A 21 4.53 -17.47 -7.73
CA GLY A 21 5.37 -17.01 -8.83
C GLY A 21 4.67 -16.03 -9.77
N ASP A 22 3.74 -15.21 -9.24
CA ASP A 22 2.91 -14.29 -10.02
C ASP A 22 2.85 -12.90 -9.38
N ASP A 23 3.42 -11.93 -10.10
CA ASP A 23 3.50 -10.53 -9.70
C ASP A 23 2.13 -9.85 -9.61
N ALA A 24 1.08 -10.42 -10.20
CA ALA A 24 -0.29 -9.90 -10.08
C ALA A 24 -0.77 -9.88 -8.62
N PHE A 25 -0.23 -10.76 -7.76
CA PHE A 25 -0.54 -10.82 -6.33
C PHE A 25 0.28 -9.84 -5.49
N LEU A 26 1.28 -9.15 -6.06
CA LEU A 26 2.02 -8.14 -5.32
C LEU A 26 1.11 -6.97 -4.90
N PRO A 27 1.44 -6.28 -3.80
CA PRO A 27 0.74 -5.07 -3.41
C PRO A 27 0.78 -4.00 -4.50
N ALA A 28 -0.35 -3.33 -4.69
CA ALA A 28 -0.49 -2.22 -5.61
C ALA A 28 -0.79 -0.91 -4.89
N ALA A 29 -1.84 -0.93 -4.07
CA ALA A 29 -2.28 0.26 -3.35
C ALA A 29 -2.92 -0.06 -2.00
N VAL A 30 -2.69 0.83 -1.04
CA VAL A 30 -3.44 0.92 0.21
C VAL A 30 -4.58 1.92 0.01
N SER A 31 -5.82 1.46 -0.03
CA SER A 31 -7.00 2.33 0.03
C SER A 31 -7.37 2.56 1.48
N MET A 32 -7.62 3.81 1.87
CA MET A 32 -8.07 4.11 3.23
C MET A 32 -8.89 5.39 3.31
N SER A 33 -9.73 5.44 4.35
CA SER A 33 -10.46 6.66 4.69
C SER A 33 -9.51 7.77 5.18
N THR A 34 -9.96 9.02 5.11
CA THR A 34 -9.21 10.15 5.72
C THR A 34 -8.97 9.92 7.21
N ASP A 35 -9.97 9.42 7.92
CA ASP A 35 -9.90 9.21 9.38
C ASP A 35 -8.86 8.15 9.73
N SER A 36 -8.78 7.08 8.94
CA SER A 36 -7.77 6.03 9.11
C SER A 36 -6.37 6.53 8.75
N TYR A 37 -6.23 7.30 7.68
CA TYR A 37 -4.94 7.89 7.30
C TYR A 37 -4.36 8.78 8.40
N PHE A 38 -5.18 9.65 9.01
CA PHE A 38 -4.74 10.54 10.09
C PHE A 38 -4.47 9.82 11.42
N ARG A 39 -4.80 8.53 11.55
CA ARG A 39 -4.42 7.70 12.71
C ARG A 39 -3.05 7.04 12.55
N LEU A 40 -2.46 7.06 11.35
CA LEU A 40 -1.11 6.54 11.15
C LEU A 40 -0.09 7.42 11.89
N PRO A 41 1.04 6.83 12.35
CA PRO A 41 2.13 7.61 12.92
C PRO A 41 2.60 8.69 11.94
N LEU A 42 2.85 9.90 12.45
CA LEU A 42 3.28 11.01 11.62
C LEU A 42 4.58 10.66 10.88
N GLY A 43 4.56 10.80 9.56
CA GLY A 43 5.71 10.51 8.71
C GLY A 43 5.94 9.03 8.37
N ALA A 44 5.02 8.13 8.76
CA ALA A 44 5.02 6.74 8.32
C ALA A 44 4.89 6.63 6.79
N ALA A 45 3.89 7.33 6.22
CA ALA A 45 3.74 7.48 4.78
C ALA A 45 4.22 8.87 4.34
N ARG A 46 4.86 8.96 3.17
CA ARG A 46 5.45 10.21 2.68
C ARG A 46 5.15 10.41 1.20
N CYS A 47 4.94 11.68 0.83
CA CYS A 47 4.91 12.06 -0.57
C CYS A 47 6.33 11.95 -1.14
N THR A 48 6.52 11.07 -2.12
CA THR A 48 7.83 10.86 -2.74
C THR A 48 8.14 11.95 -3.76
N ASN A 49 7.18 12.27 -4.63
CA ASN A 49 7.14 13.47 -5.47
C ASN A 49 5.70 13.72 -5.95
N ILE A 50 5.48 14.82 -6.67
CA ILE A 50 4.14 15.21 -7.16
C ILE A 50 3.52 14.21 -8.15
N ILE A 51 4.33 13.43 -8.86
CA ILE A 51 3.89 12.45 -9.86
C ILE A 51 3.48 11.15 -9.18
N HIS A 52 4.26 10.71 -8.18
CA HIS A 52 4.14 9.41 -7.53
C HIS A 52 3.30 9.46 -6.26
N GLY A 53 3.04 10.63 -5.70
CA GLY A 53 2.17 10.82 -4.54
C GLY A 53 2.70 10.21 -3.24
N ILE A 54 1.77 9.93 -2.33
CA ILE A 54 2.03 9.42 -0.98
C ILE A 54 2.23 7.91 -1.04
N ARG A 55 3.34 7.45 -0.46
CA ARG A 55 3.72 6.04 -0.43
C ARG A 55 4.15 5.58 0.95
N TYR A 56 3.98 4.29 1.18
CA TYR A 56 4.53 3.56 2.31
C TYR A 56 5.13 2.25 1.81
N ARG A 57 6.41 2.02 2.15
CA ARG A 57 7.20 0.88 1.65
C ARG A 57 7.16 0.74 0.12
N GLY A 58 7.20 1.85 -0.60
CA GLY A 58 7.05 1.88 -2.07
C GLY A 58 5.61 1.71 -2.60
N VAL A 59 4.63 1.33 -1.77
CA VAL A 59 3.24 1.09 -2.16
C VAL A 59 2.40 2.38 -2.08
N GLN A 60 1.54 2.60 -3.08
CA GLN A 60 0.71 3.80 -3.18
C GLN A 60 -0.32 3.87 -2.06
N ILE A 61 -0.51 5.05 -1.46
CA ILE A 61 -1.63 5.30 -0.53
C ILE A 61 -2.69 6.18 -1.20
N LEU A 62 -3.91 5.64 -1.28
CA LEU A 62 -5.07 6.32 -1.83
C LEU A 62 -6.01 6.72 -0.70
N VAL A 63 -6.09 8.03 -0.43
CA VAL A 63 -6.87 8.58 0.68
C VAL A 63 -8.08 9.35 0.16
N ALA A 64 -9.28 9.00 0.64
CA ALA A 64 -10.47 9.81 0.43
C ALA A 64 -11.52 9.46 1.50
N ARG A 65 -12.40 10.42 1.84
CA ARG A 65 -13.42 10.23 2.90
C ARG A 65 -14.32 9.01 2.68
N ALA A 66 -14.68 8.72 1.42
CA ALA A 66 -15.59 7.63 1.05
C ALA A 66 -14.88 6.28 0.78
N ARG A 67 -13.56 6.20 0.99
CA ARG A 67 -12.81 4.95 0.77
C ARG A 67 -12.91 4.04 1.98
N GLU A 68 -12.95 2.75 1.68
CA GLU A 68 -12.77 1.70 2.66
C GLU A 68 -11.27 1.41 2.85
N ASP A 69 -10.94 0.99 4.07
CA ASP A 69 -9.61 0.54 4.46
C ASP A 69 -9.36 -0.85 3.92
N LYS A 70 -8.49 -0.96 2.92
CA LYS A 70 -8.06 -2.24 2.35
C LYS A 70 -6.73 -2.13 1.60
N LEU A 71 -6.03 -3.24 1.52
CA LEU A 71 -4.88 -3.42 0.65
C LEU A 71 -5.34 -4.11 -0.64
N ILE A 72 -4.90 -3.63 -1.80
CA ILE A 72 -5.33 -4.11 -3.12
C ILE A 72 -4.10 -4.64 -3.86
N ASN A 73 -4.22 -5.81 -4.49
CA ASN A 73 -3.18 -6.40 -5.34
C ASN A 73 -3.18 -5.77 -6.74
N ARG A 74 -2.12 -6.02 -7.52
CA ARG A 74 -2.01 -5.52 -8.90
C ARG A 74 -3.04 -6.12 -9.87
N ALA A 75 -3.66 -7.25 -9.52
CA ALA A 75 -4.73 -7.83 -10.32
C ALA A 75 -6.07 -7.07 -10.17
N GLU A 76 -6.30 -6.42 -9.02
CA GLU A 76 -7.59 -5.83 -8.63
C GLU A 76 -7.59 -4.30 -8.60
N ASP A 77 -6.44 -3.65 -8.77
CA ASP A 77 -6.30 -2.22 -8.53
C ASP A 77 -6.70 -1.32 -9.70
N ASP A 78 -6.99 -1.89 -10.87
CA ASP A 78 -7.25 -1.17 -12.14
C ASP A 78 -6.15 -0.15 -12.50
N GLY A 79 -4.89 -0.39 -12.13
CA GLY A 79 -3.77 0.52 -12.37
C GLY A 79 -3.70 1.73 -11.43
N ARG A 80 -4.51 1.77 -10.36
CA ARG A 80 -4.53 2.91 -9.43
C ARG A 80 -3.26 3.02 -8.58
N GLY A 81 -2.50 1.95 -8.44
CA GLY A 81 -1.21 1.91 -7.73
C GLY A 81 -0.01 2.28 -8.60
N GLU A 82 -0.21 2.53 -9.90
CA GLU A 82 0.90 2.83 -10.81
C GLU A 82 1.57 4.19 -10.49
N PRO A 83 2.90 4.30 -10.68
CA PRO A 83 3.83 3.22 -11.04
C PRO A 83 4.07 2.25 -9.86
N TYR A 84 4.15 0.95 -10.14
CA TYR A 84 4.48 -0.04 -9.12
C TYR A 84 5.98 -0.02 -8.81
N PHE A 85 6.32 0.09 -7.54
CA PHE A 85 7.69 -0.01 -7.06
C PHE A 85 7.94 -1.37 -6.41
N GLU A 86 9.23 -1.69 -6.22
CA GLU A 86 9.64 -2.80 -5.38
C GLU A 86 9.16 -2.55 -3.94
N LEU A 87 8.67 -3.60 -3.29
CA LEU A 87 8.23 -3.51 -1.90
C LEU A 87 9.46 -3.34 -1.00
N GLU A 88 9.52 -2.21 -0.31
CA GLU A 88 10.62 -1.92 0.61
C GLU A 88 10.48 -2.74 1.90
N PRO A 89 11.58 -3.01 2.64
CA PRO A 89 11.51 -3.66 3.95
C PRO A 89 10.79 -2.78 4.99
N LYS A 90 10.36 -3.38 6.10
CA LYS A 90 9.81 -2.62 7.24
C LYS A 90 10.87 -1.68 7.80
N ALA A 91 10.44 -0.49 8.20
CA ALA A 91 11.31 0.41 8.97
C ALA A 91 11.59 -0.21 10.34
N SER A 92 12.88 -0.27 10.71
CA SER A 92 13.38 -0.74 12.00
C SER A 92 13.12 0.23 13.14
#